data_AF-A0A854XBC5-F1
#
_entry.id   AF-A0A854XBC5-F1
#
_cell.length_a   1.000
_cell.length_b   1.000
_cell.length_c   1.000
_cell.angle_alpha   90.00
_cell.angle_beta   90.00
_cell.angle_gamma   90.00
#
_symmetry.space_group_name_H-M   'P 1'
#
loop_
_entity.id
_entity.type
_entity.pdbx_description
1 polymer ?
#
loop_
_entity_poly.entity_id
_entity_poly.type
_entity_poly.pdbx_seq_one_letter_code
_entity_poly.pdbx_strand_id
1 'polypeptide(L)'
;MRVDSMFNQARAMVAGNYSYAIDELGFRPEQAFAYTQDELERLMRTDAPGANAVLQTAIYMEGIRRGLRLSRESQYAIDMLEVLADAYEKCSVESLIEIDVDDKELEIIQSDMDTVRKVFL
;
A
#
# COMPACT_ATOMS: atom_id res chain seq x y z
N MET A 1 20.68 -8.51 14.95
CA MET A 1 19.76 -8.32 13.81
C MET A 1 18.67 -7.38 14.28
N ARG A 2 18.56 -6.18 13.70
CA ARG A 2 17.31 -5.42 13.83
C ARG A 2 16.27 -6.21 13.05
N VAL A 3 15.14 -6.51 13.68
CA VAL A 3 13.96 -6.95 12.94
C VAL A 3 13.59 -5.75 12.07
N ASP A 4 13.53 -5.92 10.75
CA ASP A 4 13.07 -4.85 9.86
C ASP A 4 11.64 -4.48 10.29
N SER A 5 11.34 -3.19 10.46
CA SER A 5 10.00 -2.75 10.85
C SER A 5 8.94 -3.23 9.86
N MET A 6 7.69 -3.34 10.31
CA MET A 6 6.58 -3.72 9.43
C MET A 6 6.51 -2.81 8.19
N PHE A 7 6.76 -1.51 8.38
CA PHE A 7 6.81 -0.53 7.29
C PHE A 7 7.86 -0.88 6.22
N ASN A 8 9.10 -1.18 6.63
CA ASN A 8 10.15 -1.54 5.68
C ASN A 8 9.87 -2.89 5.00
N GLN A 9 9.32 -3.86 5.73
CA GLN A 9 8.90 -5.15 5.16
C GLN A 9 7.81 -4.97 4.11
N ALA A 10 6.78 -4.16 4.40
CA ALA A 10 5.70 -3.88 3.46
C ALA A 10 6.24 -3.23 2.17
N ARG A 11 7.12 -2.22 2.30
CA ARG A 11 7.74 -1.57 1.15
C ARG A 11 8.59 -2.52 0.31
N ALA A 12 9.40 -3.37 0.94
CA ALA A 12 10.24 -4.34 0.24
C ALA A 12 9.37 -5.38 -0.50
N MET A 13 8.32 -5.87 0.14
CA MET A 13 7.40 -6.85 -0.43
C MET A 13 6.64 -6.29 -1.63
N VAL A 14 6.11 -5.07 -1.51
CA VAL A 14 5.41 -4.38 -2.61
C VAL A 14 6.37 -4.13 -3.78
N ALA A 15 7.56 -3.57 -3.52
CA ALA A 15 8.54 -3.29 -4.56
C ALA A 15 8.97 -4.58 -5.30
N GLY A 16 9.10 -5.69 -4.56
CA GLY A 16 9.37 -7.01 -5.14
C GLY A 16 8.26 -7.50 -6.06
N ASN A 17 7.00 -7.41 -5.64
CA ASN A 17 5.84 -7.82 -6.45
C ASN A 17 5.71 -6.96 -7.72
N TYR A 18 5.83 -5.63 -7.60
CA TYR A 18 5.81 -4.75 -8.76
C TYR A 18 6.94 -5.05 -9.75
N SER A 19 8.17 -5.26 -9.25
CA SER A 19 9.31 -5.54 -10.11
C SER A 19 9.14 -6.89 -10.80
N TYR A 20 8.69 -7.92 -10.09
CA TYR A 20 8.36 -9.21 -10.70
C TYR A 20 7.29 -9.07 -11.79
N ALA A 21 6.18 -8.38 -11.50
CA ALA A 21 5.10 -8.19 -12.46
C ALA A 21 5.55 -7.41 -13.71
N ILE A 22 6.32 -6.33 -13.54
CA ILE A 22 6.76 -5.48 -14.66
C ILE A 22 7.89 -6.15 -15.44
N ASP A 23 8.94 -6.58 -14.75
CA ASP A 23 10.20 -6.98 -15.38
C ASP A 23 10.14 -8.43 -15.88
N GLU A 24 9.47 -9.33 -15.15
CA GLU A 24 9.39 -10.76 -15.50
C GLU A 24 8.11 -11.13 -16.27
N LEU A 25 6.97 -10.52 -15.93
CA LEU A 25 5.68 -10.80 -16.60
C LEU A 25 5.34 -9.80 -17.72
N GLY A 26 6.09 -8.70 -17.84
CA GLY A 26 5.86 -7.68 -18.87
C GLY A 26 4.59 -6.85 -18.65
N PHE A 27 4.09 -6.78 -17.41
CA PHE A 27 2.87 -6.04 -17.10
C PHE A 27 3.08 -4.52 -17.17
N ARG A 28 2.06 -3.81 -17.64
CA ARG A 28 1.99 -2.35 -17.50
C ARG A 28 1.72 -1.96 -16.04
N PRO A 29 1.99 -0.71 -15.62
CA PRO A 29 1.81 -0.27 -14.24
C PRO A 29 0.43 -0.60 -13.63
N GLU A 30 -0.65 -0.47 -14.39
CA GLU A 30 -2.01 -0.79 -13.92
C GLU A 30 -2.21 -2.30 -13.69
N GLN A 31 -1.60 -3.13 -14.53
CA GLN A 31 -1.67 -4.59 -14.39
C GLN A 31 -0.77 -5.07 -13.24
N ALA A 32 0.39 -4.44 -13.06
CA ALA A 32 1.27 -4.71 -11.93
C ALA A 32 0.64 -4.27 -10.60
N PHE A 33 -0.09 -3.16 -10.58
CA PHE A 33 -0.90 -2.75 -9.43
C PHE A 33 -1.95 -3.80 -9.10
N ALA A 34 -2.73 -4.25 -10.09
CA ALA A 34 -3.77 -5.25 -9.87
C ALA A 34 -3.17 -6.57 -9.35
N TYR A 35 -2.11 -7.04 -10.00
CA TYR A 35 -1.37 -8.23 -9.54
C TYR A 35 -0.86 -8.09 -8.10
N THR A 36 -0.29 -6.94 -7.75
CA THR A 36 0.24 -6.69 -6.42
C THR A 36 -0.86 -6.58 -5.37
N GLN A 37 -2.00 -5.96 -5.71
CA GLN A 37 -3.17 -5.93 -4.82
C GLN A 37 -3.64 -7.35 -4.55
N ASP A 38 -3.90 -8.16 -5.58
CA ASP A 38 -4.43 -9.51 -5.42
C ASP A 38 -3.47 -10.42 -4.61
N GLU A 39 -2.16 -10.32 -4.83
CA GLU A 39 -1.16 -11.12 -4.10
C GLU A 39 -1.00 -10.73 -2.63
N LEU A 40 -1.24 -9.46 -2.30
CA LEU A 40 -0.98 -8.90 -0.96
C LEU A 40 -2.25 -8.66 -0.14
N GLU A 41 -3.43 -8.61 -0.77
CA GLU A 41 -4.72 -8.44 -0.08
C GLU A 41 -4.94 -9.55 0.95
N ARG A 42 -4.52 -10.78 0.65
CA ARG A 42 -4.59 -11.92 1.59
C ARG A 42 -3.83 -11.72 2.91
N LEU A 43 -2.93 -10.73 2.98
CA LEU A 43 -2.19 -10.37 4.19
C LEU A 43 -2.94 -9.36 5.05
N MET A 44 -3.99 -8.73 4.52
CA MET A 44 -4.83 -7.81 5.27
C MET A 44 -5.63 -8.56 6.33
N ARG A 45 -5.72 -7.98 7.52
CA ARG A 45 -6.41 -8.58 8.66
C ARG A 45 -7.34 -7.57 9.33
N THR A 46 -8.54 -8.02 9.69
CA THR A 46 -9.55 -7.15 10.31
C THR A 46 -9.13 -6.63 11.68
N ASP A 47 -8.25 -7.33 12.38
CA ASP A 47 -7.72 -6.98 13.70
C ASP A 47 -6.41 -6.17 13.65
N ALA A 48 -5.90 -5.83 12.46
CA ALA A 48 -4.64 -5.09 12.28
C ALA A 48 -4.80 -3.88 11.34
N PRO A 49 -5.63 -2.87 11.69
CA PRO A 49 -5.92 -1.74 10.81
C PRO A 49 -4.68 -0.92 10.43
N GLY A 50 -3.74 -0.71 11.37
CA GLY A 50 -2.48 -0.01 11.08
C GLY A 50 -1.62 -0.75 10.05
N ALA A 51 -1.52 -2.08 10.16
CA ALA A 51 -0.78 -2.89 9.18
C ALA A 51 -1.42 -2.83 7.79
N ASN A 52 -2.75 -2.86 7.72
CA ASN A 52 -3.48 -2.75 6.44
C ASN A 52 -3.24 -1.39 5.79
N ALA A 53 -3.31 -0.30 6.56
CA ALA A 53 -3.08 1.04 6.06
C ALA A 53 -1.64 1.22 5.55
N VAL A 54 -0.65 0.68 6.26
CA VAL A 54 0.75 0.70 5.82
C VAL A 54 0.94 -0.08 4.52
N LEU A 55 0.35 -1.29 4.42
CA LEU A 55 0.45 -2.11 3.22
C LEU A 55 -0.19 -1.42 2.01
N GLN A 56 -1.42 -0.93 2.15
CA GLN A 56 -2.10 -0.19 1.08
C GLN A 56 -1.33 1.06 0.68
N THR A 57 -0.83 1.83 1.65
CA THR A 57 0.02 3.01 1.37
C THR A 57 1.24 2.64 0.56
N ALA A 58 1.93 1.55 0.91
CA ALA A 58 3.09 1.08 0.16
C ALA A 58 2.72 0.69 -1.29
N ILE A 59 1.62 -0.04 -1.50
CA ILE A 59 1.14 -0.45 -2.84
C ILE A 59 0.89 0.77 -3.73
N TYR A 60 0.16 1.77 -3.23
CA TYR A 60 -0.18 2.97 -3.98
C TYR A 60 1.03 3.87 -4.20
N MET A 61 1.92 4.02 -3.22
CA MET A 61 3.16 4.80 -3.38
C MET A 61 4.08 4.20 -4.43
N GLU A 62 4.25 2.88 -4.45
CA GLU A 62 5.03 2.22 -5.50
C GLU A 62 4.33 2.34 -6.86
N GLY A 63 3.00 2.21 -6.91
CA GLY A 63 2.21 2.49 -8.10
C GLY A 63 2.48 3.89 -8.66
N ILE A 64 2.46 4.94 -7.83
CA ILE A 64 2.80 6.31 -8.24
C ILE A 64 4.20 6.36 -8.85
N ARG A 65 5.21 5.76 -8.20
CA ARG A 65 6.60 5.75 -8.72
C ARG A 65 6.71 5.05 -10.07
N ARG A 66 5.89 4.03 -10.32
CA ARG A 66 5.84 3.29 -11.59
C ARG A 66 4.90 3.91 -12.63
N GLY A 67 4.25 5.03 -12.30
CA GLY A 67 3.40 5.78 -13.22
C GLY A 67 1.96 5.27 -13.33
N LEU A 68 1.44 4.60 -12.29
CA LEU A 68 0.07 4.10 -12.19
C LEU A 68 -0.96 5.19 -12.52
N ARG A 69 -1.90 4.86 -13.41
CA ARG A 69 -3.09 5.67 -13.67
C ARG A 69 -4.35 4.83 -13.54
N LEU A 70 -5.09 5.05 -12.45
CA LEU A 70 -6.38 4.40 -12.25
C LEU A 70 -7.48 5.11 -13.06
N SER A 71 -8.22 4.34 -13.84
CA SER A 71 -9.38 4.85 -14.57
C SER A 71 -10.60 4.89 -13.65
N ARG A 72 -11.31 6.03 -13.62
CA ARG A 72 -12.58 6.18 -12.88
C ARG A 72 -13.73 5.39 -13.50
N GLU A 73 -13.53 4.81 -14.68
CA GLU A 73 -14.52 3.94 -15.35
C GLU A 73 -14.24 2.45 -15.10
N SER A 74 -13.11 2.11 -14.47
CA SER A 74 -12.77 0.74 -14.13
C SER A 74 -13.41 0.37 -12.80
N GLN A 75 -14.34 -0.59 -12.81
CA GLN A 75 -14.95 -1.09 -11.56
C GLN A 75 -13.88 -1.60 -10.59
N TYR A 76 -12.88 -2.34 -11.08
CA TYR A 76 -11.76 -2.79 -10.27
C TYR A 76 -11.02 -1.63 -9.58
N ALA A 77 -10.77 -0.53 -10.31
CA ALA A 77 -10.14 0.64 -9.70
C ALA A 77 -11.01 1.29 -8.62
N ILE A 78 -12.33 1.36 -8.84
CA ILE A 78 -13.27 1.87 -7.82
C ILE A 78 -13.22 0.98 -6.58
N ASP A 79 -13.32 -0.34 -6.74
CA ASP A 79 -13.30 -1.29 -5.64
C ASP A 79 -11.99 -1.17 -4.83
N MET A 80 -10.84 -1.03 -5.50
CA MET A 80 -9.54 -0.87 -4.84
C MET A 80 -9.41 0.48 -4.11
N LEU A 81 -10.06 1.53 -4.59
CA LEU A 81 -10.10 2.82 -3.91
C LEU A 81 -11.01 2.78 -2.67
N GLU A 82 -12.09 2.00 -2.71
CA GLU A 82 -12.93 1.74 -1.53
C GLU A 82 -12.15 0.98 -0.46
N VAL A 83 -11.36 -0.03 -0.85
CA VAL A 83 -10.47 -0.76 0.07
C VAL A 83 -9.43 0.19 0.71
N LEU A 84 -8.84 1.09 -0.08
CA LEU A 84 -7.90 2.09 0.42
C LEU A 84 -8.58 3.05 1.41
N ALA A 85 -9.75 3.57 1.06
CA ALA A 85 -10.50 4.49 1.91
C ALA A 85 -10.89 3.85 3.25
N ASP A 86 -11.39 2.61 3.21
CA ASP A 86 -11.75 1.83 4.40
C ASP A 86 -10.53 1.54 5.29
N ALA A 87 -9.38 1.20 4.70
CA ALA A 87 -8.13 1.02 5.43
C ALA A 87 -7.68 2.31 6.13
N TYR A 88 -7.83 3.46 5.48
CA TYR A 88 -7.45 4.76 6.06
C TYR A 88 -8.42 5.23 7.13
N GLU A 89 -9.73 4.97 6.97
CA GLU A 89 -10.74 5.30 7.97
C GLU A 89 -10.52 4.53 9.28
N LYS A 90 -10.14 3.24 9.18
CA LYS A 90 -9.91 2.37 10.33
C LYS A 90 -8.55 2.57 10.99
N CYS A 91 -7.62 3.24 10.32
CA CYS A 91 -6.27 3.48 10.83
C CYS A 91 -6.25 4.63 11.84
N SER A 92 -5.71 4.36 13.04
CA SER A 92 -5.39 5.38 14.03
C SER A 92 -3.88 5.44 14.29
N VAL A 93 -3.40 6.52 14.92
CA VAL A 93 -1.98 6.64 15.30
C VAL A 93 -1.59 5.51 16.26
N GLU A 94 -2.46 5.17 17.20
CA GLU A 94 -2.26 4.06 18.14
C GLU A 94 -2.09 2.73 17.40
N SER A 95 -2.91 2.47 16.37
CA SER A 95 -2.79 1.24 15.56
C SER A 95 -1.49 1.15 14.75
N LEU A 96 -0.86 2.28 14.43
CA LEU A 96 0.45 2.32 13.79
C LEU A 96 1.56 2.05 14.80
N ILE A 97 1.45 2.57 16.02
CA ILE A 97 2.40 2.30 17.10
C ILE A 97 2.36 0.81 17.50
N GLU A 98 1.18 0.18 17.49
CA GLU A 98 1.00 -1.24 17.80
C GLU A 98 1.75 -2.20 16.85
N ILE A 99 2.11 -1.75 15.65
CA ILE A 99 2.87 -2.54 14.67
C ILE A 99 4.37 -2.23 14.67
N ASP A 100 4.88 -1.69 15.78
CA ASP A 100 6.30 -1.39 16.03
C ASP A 100 6.90 -0.38 15.03
N VAL A 101 6.09 0.61 14.64
CA VAL A 101 6.53 1.77 13.84
C VAL A 101 7.11 2.81 14.79
N ASP A 102 8.36 3.24 14.52
CA ASP A 102 9.00 4.30 15.31
C ASP A 102 8.55 5.72 14.88
N ASP A 103 8.87 6.74 15.69
CA ASP A 103 8.45 8.13 15.42
C ASP A 103 8.87 8.64 14.03
N LYS A 104 10.04 8.23 13.53
CA LYS A 104 10.54 8.65 12.22
C LYS A 104 9.78 7.95 11.11
N GLU A 105 9.51 6.67 11.28
CA GLU A 105 8.69 5.90 10.35
C GLU A 105 7.25 6.41 10.33
N LEU A 106 6.71 6.82 11.48
CA LEU A 106 5.38 7.41 11.59
C LEU A 106 5.27 8.69 10.76
N GLU A 107 6.24 9.60 10.84
CA GLU A 107 6.27 10.82 10.01
C GLU A 107 6.28 10.49 8.52
N ILE A 108 7.06 9.49 8.11
CA ILE A 108 7.14 9.05 6.70
C ILE A 108 5.81 8.44 6.27
N ILE A 109 5.24 7.54 7.07
CA ILE A 109 3.96 6.87 6.77
C ILE A 109 2.85 7.91 6.63
N GLN A 110 2.76 8.88 7.55
CA GLN A 110 1.77 9.94 7.46
C GLN A 110 1.96 10.79 6.20
N SER A 111 3.20 11.15 5.85
CA SER A 111 3.49 11.89 4.62
C SER A 111 3.14 11.09 3.36
N ASP A 112 3.41 9.79 3.35
CA ASP A 112 3.07 8.89 2.24
C ASP A 112 1.54 8.73 2.13
N MET A 113 0.84 8.55 3.25
CA MET A 113 -0.63 8.49 3.30
C MET A 113 -1.28 9.76 2.77
N ASP A 114 -0.76 10.94 3.13
CA ASP A 114 -1.24 12.21 2.61
C ASP A 114 -0.99 12.37 1.12
N THR A 115 0.13 11.83 0.63
CA THR A 115 0.43 11.81 -0.82
C THR A 115 -0.55 10.92 -1.56
N VAL A 116 -0.75 9.70 -1.08
CA VAL A 116 -1.71 8.73 -1.66
C VAL A 116 -3.12 9.32 -1.65
N ARG A 117 -3.56 9.90 -0.53
CA ARG A 117 -4.86 10.58 -0.43
C ARG A 117 -4.99 11.64 -1.52
N LYS A 118 -4.06 12.60 -1.60
CA LYS A 118 -4.11 13.68 -2.60
C LYS A 118 -4.17 13.19 -4.06
N VAL A 119 -3.57 12.03 -4.36
CA VAL A 119 -3.51 11.50 -5.72
C VAL A 119 -4.75 10.69 -6.07
N PHE A 120 -5.33 9.96 -5.11
CA PHE A 120 -6.32 8.93 -5.39
C PHE A 120 -7.68 9.11 -4.71
N LEU A 121 -7.76 9.87 -3.60
CA LEU A 121 -8.97 10.10 -2.79
C LEU A 121 -9.33 11.59 -2.73
#